data_AF-A0A1Q6R2F5-F1
#
_entry.id   AF-A0A1Q6R2F5-F1
#
_cell.length_a   1.000
_cell.length_b   1.000
_cell.length_c   1.000
_cell.angle_alpha   90.00
_cell.angle_beta   90.00
_cell.angle_gamma   90.00
#
_symmetry.space_group_name_H-M   'P 1'
#
loop_
_entity.id
_entity.type
_entity.pdbx_description
1 polymer ?
#
loop_
_entity_poly.entity_id
_entity_poly.type
_entity_poly.pdbx_seq_one_letter_code
_entity_poly.pdbx_strand_id
1 'polypeptide(L)'
;MYGNYYNPYGATQQMQQRLANLQQQQQMYQQPMPAMMPPAQPNAYQPVQQIKGRPVTSIEEARAAQVDLDGTSTYFPAPAEGKIYEKLIGMDGLPIFRVYQL
;
A
#
# COMPACT_ATOMS: atom_id res chain seq x y z
N MET A 1 -21.32 -23.77 46.60
CA MET A 1 -20.01 -23.28 47.08
C MET A 1 -19.10 -23.11 45.87
N TYR A 2 -18.84 -21.91 45.37
CA TYR A 2 -17.65 -21.61 44.55
C TYR A 2 -17.34 -20.11 44.65
N GLY A 3 -16.42 -19.78 45.55
CA GLY A 3 -15.85 -18.45 45.73
C GLY A 3 -14.63 -18.29 44.84
N ASN A 4 -14.67 -17.27 43.99
CA ASN A 4 -13.62 -16.84 43.09
C ASN A 4 -12.61 -15.99 43.88
N TYR A 5 -11.41 -16.52 44.15
CA TYR A 5 -10.33 -15.79 44.83
C TYR A 5 -9.46 -15.08 43.80
N TYR A 6 -9.71 -13.78 43.63
CA TYR A 6 -8.87 -12.86 42.86
C TYR A 6 -7.68 -12.43 43.73
N ASN A 7 -6.46 -12.69 43.26
CA ASN A 7 -5.22 -12.47 44.02
C ASN A 7 -4.39 -11.35 43.33
N PRO A 8 -4.33 -10.11 43.87
CA PRO A 8 -3.78 -8.94 43.17
C PRO A 8 -2.29 -8.61 43.44
N TYR A 9 -1.44 -9.58 43.77
CA TYR A 9 -0.04 -9.33 44.19
C TYR A 9 1.07 -9.76 43.21
N GLY A 10 0.74 -10.14 41.97
CA GLY A 10 1.73 -10.64 40.99
C GLY A 10 2.29 -9.61 40.00
N ALA A 11 1.65 -8.45 39.85
CA ALA A 11 1.91 -7.53 38.73
C ALA A 11 3.05 -6.51 38.99
N THR A 12 3.53 -6.39 40.22
CA THR A 12 4.44 -5.30 40.63
C THR A 12 5.92 -5.57 40.33
N GLN A 13 6.36 -6.84 40.32
CA GLN A 13 7.78 -7.18 40.09
C GLN A 13 8.23 -6.99 38.64
N GLN A 14 7.39 -7.35 37.66
CA GLN A 14 7.75 -7.18 36.24
C GLN A 14 7.86 -5.70 35.84
N MET A 15 7.10 -4.82 36.49
CA MET A 15 7.13 -3.39 36.20
C MET A 15 8.44 -2.72 36.64
N GLN A 16 9.02 -3.16 37.76
CA GLN A 16 10.29 -2.63 38.27
C GLN A 16 11.48 -2.95 37.36
N GLN A 17 11.54 -4.15 36.77
CA GLN A 17 12.61 -4.50 35.81
C GLN A 17 12.53 -3.71 34.50
N ARG A 18 11.32 -3.38 34.08
CA ARG A 18 11.08 -2.57 32.87
C ARG A 18 11.54 -1.13 33.07
N LEU A 19 11.38 -0.58 34.28
CA LEU A 19 11.82 0.76 34.63
C LEU A 19 13.36 0.89 34.69
N ALA A 20 14.05 -0.13 35.23
CA ALA A 20 15.51 -0.14 35.30
C ALA A 20 16.17 -0.15 33.90
N ASN A 21 15.62 -0.91 32.95
CA ASN A 21 16.12 -0.91 31.57
C ASN A 21 15.92 0.43 30.85
N LEU A 22 14.82 1.13 31.13
CA LEU A 22 14.54 2.42 30.50
C LEU A 22 15.49 3.52 31.02
N GLN A 23 15.88 3.46 32.29
CA GLN A 23 16.80 4.43 32.87
C GLN A 23 18.23 4.29 32.31
N GLN A 24 18.67 3.07 31.98
CA GLN A 24 19.99 2.85 31.39
C GLN A 24 20.06 3.36 29.94
N GLN A 25 18.96 3.29 29.17
CA GLN A 25 18.92 3.80 27.80
C GLN A 25 19.02 5.34 27.74
N GLN A 26 18.49 6.06 28.74
CA GLN A 26 18.58 7.53 28.77
C GLN A 26 19.98 8.06 29.08
N GLN A 27 20.82 7.34 29.83
CA GLN A 27 22.19 7.81 30.10
C GLN A 27 23.12 7.67 28.90
N MET A 28 22.83 6.79 27.93
CA MET A 28 23.66 6.67 26.72
C MET A 28 23.43 7.84 25.73
N TYR A 29 22.32 8.57 25.85
CA TYR A 29 21.99 9.70 24.95
C TYR A 29 22.49 11.07 25.43
N GLN A 30 23.18 11.15 26.59
CA GLN A 30 23.74 12.41 27.11
C GLN A 30 25.22 12.65 26.76
N GLN A 31 25.77 11.98 25.74
CA GLN A 31 27.05 12.41 25.16
C GLN A 31 26.82 13.41 24.02
N PRO A 32 27.37 14.64 24.09
CA PRO A 32 27.26 15.62 23.03
C PRO A 32 28.12 15.20 21.83
N MET A 33 27.49 14.55 20.85
CA MET A 33 28.11 14.27 19.55
C MET A 33 27.83 15.45 18.58
N PRO A 34 28.84 15.90 17.81
CA PRO A 34 28.72 17.04 16.92
C PRO A 34 27.75 16.74 15.77
N ALA A 35 27.01 17.77 15.37
CA ALA A 35 25.99 17.75 14.33
C ALA A 35 26.47 17.05 13.03
N MET A 36 26.15 15.76 12.89
CA MET A 36 26.19 15.06 11.63
C MET A 36 24.81 15.18 10.98
N MET A 37 24.71 16.12 10.06
CA MET A 37 23.60 16.31 9.14
C MET A 37 23.27 14.96 8.48
N PRO A 38 22.03 14.46 8.56
CA PRO A 38 21.66 13.24 7.85
C PRO A 38 21.84 13.48 6.34
N PRO A 39 22.43 12.52 5.59
CA PRO A 39 22.49 12.63 4.14
C PRO A 39 21.06 12.68 3.61
N ALA A 40 20.68 13.82 3.04
CA ALA A 40 19.44 13.97 2.29
C ALA A 40 19.45 12.90 1.19
N GLN A 41 18.66 11.84 1.36
CA GLN A 41 18.40 10.90 0.29
C GLN A 41 17.76 11.70 -0.85
N PRO A 42 18.36 11.74 -2.05
CA PRO A 42 17.66 12.27 -3.20
C PRO A 42 16.48 11.33 -3.45
N ASN A 43 15.29 11.78 -3.05
CA ASN A 43 14.03 11.15 -3.38
C ASN A 43 13.84 11.31 -4.89
N ALA A 44 14.52 10.45 -5.66
CA ALA A 44 14.38 10.34 -7.09
C ALA A 44 12.96 9.84 -7.35
N TYR A 45 12.02 10.77 -7.42
CA TYR A 45 10.70 10.57 -8.03
C TYR A 45 10.95 10.22 -9.49
N GLN A 46 11.23 8.94 -9.75
CA GLN A 46 11.08 8.37 -11.08
C GLN A 46 9.58 8.43 -11.38
N PRO A 47 9.14 9.14 -12.44
CA PRO A 47 7.75 9.11 -12.83
C PRO A 47 7.41 7.68 -13.24
N VAL A 48 6.74 6.95 -12.34
CA VAL A 48 6.21 5.63 -12.64
C VAL A 48 5.12 5.86 -13.68
N GLN A 49 5.38 5.47 -14.94
CA GLN A 49 4.36 5.46 -15.98
C GLN A 49 3.28 4.46 -15.57
N GLN A 50 2.21 4.98 -14.97
CA GLN A 50 1.05 4.19 -14.58
C GLN A 50 0.22 3.92 -15.83
N ILE A 51 0.04 2.64 -16.15
CA ILE A 51 -0.90 2.20 -17.16
C ILE A 51 -2.32 2.47 -16.62
N LYS A 52 -3.15 3.15 -17.41
CA LYS A 52 -4.53 3.47 -17.03
C LYS A 52 -5.40 2.21 -17.03
N GLY A 53 -6.19 2.04 -15.99
CA GLY A 53 -7.21 1.01 -15.90
C GLY A 53 -7.27 0.30 -14.56
N ARG A 54 -8.01 -0.80 -14.51
CA ARG A 54 -8.25 -1.59 -13.29
C ARG A 54 -8.54 -3.04 -13.65
N PRO A 55 -8.25 -4.01 -12.76
CA PRO A 55 -8.67 -5.38 -12.98
C PRO A 55 -10.21 -5.49 -13.02
N VAL A 56 -10.72 -6.40 -13.83
CA VAL A 56 -12.14 -6.70 -13.98
C VAL A 56 -12.40 -8.20 -13.86
N THR A 57 -13.66 -8.54 -13.62
CA THR A 57 -14.09 -9.93 -13.45
C THR A 57 -14.63 -10.55 -14.73
N SER A 58 -15.19 -9.74 -15.64
CA SER A 58 -15.74 -10.21 -16.92
C SER A 58 -15.59 -9.19 -18.05
N ILE A 59 -15.78 -9.65 -19.29
CA ILE A 59 -15.83 -8.80 -20.49
C ILE A 59 -16.93 -7.71 -20.41
N GLU A 60 -18.05 -8.00 -19.76
CA GLU A 60 -19.18 -7.06 -19.67
C GLU A 60 -18.79 -5.84 -18.82
N GLU A 61 -18.05 -6.07 -17.74
CA GLU A 61 -17.51 -5.01 -16.89
C GLU A 61 -16.52 -4.12 -17.66
N ALA A 62 -15.62 -4.72 -18.45
CA ALA A 62 -14.71 -3.97 -19.32
C ALA A 62 -15.46 -3.15 -20.39
N ARG A 63 -16.55 -3.69 -20.96
CA ARG A 63 -17.38 -2.98 -21.95
C ARG A 63 -18.15 -1.82 -21.33
N ALA A 64 -18.66 -1.99 -20.11
CA ALA A 64 -19.40 -0.96 -19.40
C ALA A 64 -18.50 0.16 -18.85
N ALA A 65 -17.21 -0.10 -18.65
CA ALA A 65 -16.26 0.87 -18.12
C ALA A 65 -16.20 2.15 -18.98
N GLN A 66 -16.27 3.31 -18.34
CA GLN A 66 -16.04 4.59 -19.01
C GLN A 66 -14.54 4.81 -19.19
N VAL A 67 -14.17 5.37 -20.33
CA VAL A 67 -12.80 5.71 -20.70
C VAL A 67 -12.75 7.16 -21.18
N ASP A 68 -11.58 7.76 -21.14
CA ASP A 68 -11.38 9.12 -21.61
C ASP A 68 -11.56 9.23 -23.13
N LEU A 69 -12.02 10.40 -23.57
CA LEU A 69 -12.26 10.73 -24.99
C LEU A 69 -10.97 11.21 -25.70
N ASP A 70 -9.82 11.15 -25.03
CA ASP A 70 -8.53 11.66 -25.50
C ASP A 70 -7.77 10.69 -26.42
N GLY A 71 -8.37 9.54 -26.73
CA GLY A 71 -7.74 8.49 -27.51
C GLY A 71 -6.76 7.61 -26.73
N THR A 72 -6.64 7.79 -25.42
CA THR A 72 -5.75 6.95 -24.61
C THR A 72 -6.34 5.58 -24.33
N SER A 73 -5.50 4.55 -24.43
CA SER A 73 -5.88 3.18 -24.11
C SER A 73 -6.04 2.97 -22.60
N THR A 74 -7.19 2.43 -22.20
CA THR A 74 -7.44 1.93 -20.85
C THR A 74 -7.45 0.41 -20.86
N TYR A 75 -6.67 -0.21 -19.98
CA TYR A 75 -6.48 -1.65 -19.93
C TYR A 75 -7.19 -2.27 -18.71
N PHE A 76 -7.91 -3.35 -18.95
CA PHE A 76 -8.67 -4.09 -17.93
C PHE A 76 -8.22 -5.55 -17.92
N PRO A 77 -7.23 -5.89 -17.06
CA PRO A 77 -6.83 -7.28 -16.87
C PRO A 77 -7.96 -8.09 -16.25
N ALA A 78 -8.24 -9.27 -16.81
CA ALA A 78 -9.20 -10.25 -16.29
C ALA A 78 -8.47 -11.56 -15.97
N PRO A 79 -7.88 -11.70 -14.77
CA PRO A 79 -7.09 -12.89 -14.40
C PRO A 79 -7.89 -14.19 -14.45
N ALA A 80 -9.19 -14.14 -14.14
CA ALA A 80 -10.08 -15.30 -14.17
C ALA A 80 -10.31 -15.85 -15.59
N GLU A 81 -10.28 -14.97 -16.60
CA GLU A 81 -10.47 -15.35 -18.01
C GLU A 81 -9.14 -15.51 -18.77
N GLY A 82 -8.01 -15.17 -18.13
CA GLY A 82 -6.70 -15.14 -18.76
C GLY A 82 -6.59 -14.13 -19.90
N LYS A 83 -7.30 -13.00 -19.81
CA LYS A 83 -7.38 -11.99 -20.88
C LYS A 83 -7.05 -10.59 -20.39
N ILE A 84 -6.66 -9.73 -21.31
CA ILE A 84 -6.62 -8.27 -21.10
C ILE A 84 -7.57 -7.63 -22.10
N TYR A 85 -8.49 -6.82 -21.59
CA TYR A 85 -9.36 -6.00 -22.42
C TYR A 85 -8.76 -4.61 -22.56
N GLU A 86 -8.78 -4.05 -23.77
CA GLU A 86 -8.41 -2.66 -24.02
C GLU A 86 -9.62 -1.92 -24.54
N LYS A 87 -9.85 -0.73 -24.00
CA LYS A 87 -10.88 0.19 -24.47
C LYS A 87 -10.30 1.59 -24.63
N LEU A 88 -10.56 2.20 -25.78
CA LEU A 88 -10.27 3.60 -26.08
C LEU A 88 -11.38 4.17 -26.96
N ILE A 89 -11.38 5.49 -27.12
CA ILE A 89 -12.23 6.19 -28.08
C ILE A 89 -11.37 6.61 -29.25
N GLY A 90 -11.70 6.16 -30.46
CA GLY A 90 -10.96 6.50 -31.66
C GLY A 90 -11.05 7.99 -31.97
N MET A 91 -10.17 8.48 -32.86
CA MET A 91 -10.22 9.87 -33.32
C MET A 91 -11.51 10.20 -34.11
N ASP A 92 -12.20 9.16 -34.58
CA ASP A 92 -13.53 9.21 -35.18
C ASP A 92 -14.67 9.28 -34.14
N GLY A 93 -14.35 9.25 -32.84
CA GLY A 93 -15.30 9.26 -31.74
C GLY A 93 -15.97 7.92 -31.47
N LEU A 94 -15.59 6.85 -32.20
CA LEU A 94 -16.18 5.53 -32.03
C LEU A 94 -15.44 4.72 -30.95
N PRO A 95 -16.13 3.92 -30.13
CA PRO A 95 -15.47 3.07 -29.15
C PRO A 95 -14.73 1.93 -29.84
N ILE A 96 -13.44 1.80 -29.56
CA ILE A 96 -12.61 0.67 -29.98
C ILE A 96 -12.43 -0.25 -28.78
N PHE A 97 -12.75 -1.53 -28.96
CA PHE A 97 -12.60 -2.55 -27.93
C PHE A 97 -11.77 -3.72 -28.47
N ARG A 98 -10.67 -4.05 -27.79
CA ARG A 98 -9.77 -5.14 -28.18
C ARG A 98 -9.62 -6.15 -27.04
N VAL A 99 -9.36 -7.38 -27.42
CA VAL A 99 -9.19 -8.50 -26.49
C VAL A 99 -7.84 -9.15 -26.76
N TYR A 100 -7.01 -9.23 -25.73
CA TYR A 100 -5.73 -9.93 -25.75
C TYR A 100 -5.81 -11.16 -24.85
N GLN A 101 -5.21 -12.26 -25.30
CA GLN A 101 -5.09 -13.50 -24.53
C GLN A 101 -3.70 -13.54 -23.87
N LEU A 102 -3.65 -13.92 -22.59
CA LEU A 102 -2.42 -14.08 -21.81
C LEU A 102 -1.78 -15.45 -22.02
#